data_AF-A0A9P8BC33-F1
#
_entry.id   AF-A0A9P8BC33-F1
#
_cell.length_a   1.000
_cell.length_b   1.000
_cell.length_c   1.000
_cell.angle_alpha   90.00
_cell.angle_beta   90.00
_cell.angle_gamma   90.00
#
_symmetry.space_group_name_H-M   'P 1'
#
loop_
_entity.id
_entity.type
_entity.pdbx_description
1 polymer ?
#
loop_
_entity_poly.entity_id
_entity_poly.type
_entity_poly.pdbx_seq_one_letter_code
_entity_poly.pdbx_strand_id
1 'polypeptide(L)'
;MWCRLVGHRYCVRPLPHKDSHVSFEYFEAEIWPRLDERARKGLHPALVFSEFMGIIKGSELALKCPTNYLDRDTYEDLSSRAYATFVSDRARIYTLFEAYRKLKPSHMLDAPDRTHSLIKKLEASRYRPQLDFLYVDEMQDNLLIDASLLSLICQNPHGLFYAGDTAQTISVGSAFRFKDLKQYLYQLERKQPLVITGKRQPVDPTFFELSVNYRSHAGIVDVAAFLVSLINRAFPNAIDMLEREQALVYGPKPVFFMGRTDDGSFIRLLSHENSDDAIELGAGQVIVVRNGQAKATLRKEIGDSALIMTLYDTKGLEFNDVILYNFFTHSMATASDWRALSAASFQEDRRRILQSELKSLYVAFTRAREHVWVWDESENGQGLAV
;
A
#
# COMPACT_ATOMS: atom_id res chain seq x y z
N MET A 1 0.89 9.34 8.89
CA MET A 1 0.14 8.80 10.02
C MET A 1 0.29 9.73 11.22
N TRP A 2 -0.76 10.47 11.59
CA TRP A 2 -0.80 11.27 12.81
C TRP A 2 -1.49 10.43 13.90
N CYS A 3 -0.73 9.91 14.88
CA CYS A 3 -1.33 9.34 16.09
C CYS A 3 -1.97 10.47 16.91
N ARG A 4 -3.30 10.45 17.05
CA ARG A 4 -4.00 11.26 18.05
C ARG A 4 -3.90 10.54 19.40
N LEU A 5 -2.87 10.87 20.17
CA LEU A 5 -2.81 10.55 21.60
C LEU A 5 -3.84 11.41 22.32
N VAL A 6 -4.95 10.80 22.76
CA VAL A 6 -5.94 11.44 23.62
C VAL A 6 -5.46 11.30 25.06
N GLY A 7 -4.89 12.37 25.64
CA GLY A 7 -4.53 12.38 27.06
C GLY A 7 -3.51 13.45 27.44
N HIS A 8 -4.02 14.51 28.07
CA HIS A 8 -3.33 15.58 28.82
C HIS A 8 -2.26 16.45 28.13
N ARG A 9 -2.45 17.76 28.31
CA ARG A 9 -1.64 18.86 27.77
C ARG A 9 -0.16 18.75 28.19
N TYR A 10 0.64 18.10 27.36
CA TYR A 10 2.07 18.39 27.26
C TYR A 10 2.31 19.16 25.97
N CYS A 11 2.99 20.29 26.10
CA CYS A 11 3.38 21.18 25.01
C CYS A 11 4.26 20.40 24.03
N VAL A 12 3.64 19.86 22.97
CA VAL A 12 4.36 19.22 21.86
C VAL A 12 5.04 20.34 21.09
N ARG A 13 6.36 20.47 21.25
CA ARG A 13 7.18 21.29 20.35
C ARG A 13 6.89 20.84 18.92
N PRO A 14 6.66 21.76 17.97
CA PRO A 14 6.40 21.40 16.58
C PRO A 14 7.57 20.58 16.05
N LEU A 15 7.26 19.42 15.45
CA LEU A 15 8.22 18.59 14.72
C LEU A 15 8.85 19.44 13.60
N PRO A 16 10.17 19.30 13.33
CA PRO A 16 10.84 20.17 12.37
C PRO A 16 10.38 19.88 10.93
N HIS A 17 10.21 20.97 10.18
CA HIS A 17 10.11 21.16 8.73
C HIS A 17 9.85 19.94 7.79
N LYS A 18 8.97 20.18 6.80
CA LYS A 18 8.69 19.31 5.63
C LYS A 18 9.95 18.84 4.85
N ASP A 19 11.13 19.38 5.13
CA ASP A 19 12.39 19.17 4.38
C ASP A 19 13.33 18.12 4.99
N SER A 20 12.90 17.31 5.97
CA SER A 20 13.78 16.35 6.67
C SER A 20 13.55 14.88 6.31
N HIS A 21 12.63 14.57 5.38
CA HIS A 21 12.29 13.19 5.02
C HIS A 21 12.30 12.94 3.51
N VAL A 22 12.86 11.81 3.08
CA VAL A 22 12.83 11.35 1.68
C VAL A 22 11.53 10.62 1.41
N SER A 23 10.57 11.31 0.77
CA SER A 23 9.33 10.71 0.27
C SER A 23 9.54 10.03 -1.09
N PHE A 24 8.52 9.29 -1.54
CA PHE A 24 8.54 8.71 -2.89
C PHE A 24 8.56 9.81 -3.97
N GLU A 25 7.79 10.88 -3.79
CA GLU A 25 7.73 12.01 -4.73
C GLU A 25 9.10 12.69 -4.87
N TYR A 26 9.81 12.89 -3.75
CA TYR A 26 11.18 13.39 -3.79
C TYR A 26 12.11 12.42 -4.50
N PHE A 27 12.01 11.12 -4.21
CA PHE A 27 12.82 10.11 -4.88
C PHE A 27 12.59 10.11 -6.40
N GLU A 28 11.33 10.16 -6.84
CA GLU A 28 10.94 10.14 -8.24
C GLU A 28 11.37 11.41 -8.98
N ALA A 29 11.24 12.59 -8.36
CA ALA A 29 11.58 13.85 -8.99
C ALA A 29 13.09 14.16 -8.97
N GLU A 30 13.77 13.92 -7.84
CA GLU A 30 15.13 14.43 -7.61
C GLU A 30 16.22 13.37 -7.74
N ILE A 31 15.94 12.12 -7.34
CA ILE A 31 16.96 11.07 -7.31
C ILE A 31 16.86 10.18 -8.55
N TRP A 32 15.66 9.72 -8.88
CA TRP A 32 15.42 8.76 -9.96
C TRP A 32 15.99 9.20 -11.31
N PRO A 33 15.88 10.48 -11.75
CA PRO A 33 16.45 10.91 -13.03
C PRO A 33 17.99 10.90 -13.05
N ARG A 34 18.63 10.98 -11.88
CA ARG A 34 20.10 11.05 -11.71
C ARG A 34 20.78 9.69 -11.59
N LEU A 35 20.03 8.61 -11.36
CA LEU A 35 20.56 7.25 -11.35
C LEU A 35 21.01 6.83 -12.77
N ASP A 36 21.77 5.76 -12.94
CA ASP A 36 22.19 5.32 -14.27
C ASP A 36 20.98 4.91 -15.15
N GLU A 37 20.92 5.42 -16.38
CA GLU A 37 19.80 5.21 -17.30
C GLU A 37 19.70 3.74 -17.74
N ARG A 38 20.85 3.10 -18.00
CA ARG A 38 20.90 1.68 -18.38
C ARG A 38 20.41 0.81 -17.23
N ALA A 39 20.85 1.11 -16.01
CA ALA A 39 20.40 0.42 -14.81
C ALA A 39 18.92 0.67 -14.49
N ARG A 40 18.28 1.76 -14.94
CA ARG A 40 16.85 2.01 -14.70
C ARG A 40 15.89 1.54 -15.80
N LYS A 41 16.39 1.31 -17.01
CA LYS A 41 15.57 0.97 -18.20
C LYS A 41 14.54 -0.15 -17.94
N GLY A 42 13.25 0.16 -18.03
CA GLY A 42 12.17 -0.83 -17.83
C GLY A 42 11.78 -1.10 -16.38
N LEU A 43 12.43 -0.46 -15.40
CA LEU A 43 12.04 -0.53 -14.00
C LEU A 43 11.11 0.63 -13.65
N HIS A 44 10.11 0.35 -12.82
CA HIS A 44 9.20 1.36 -12.29
C HIS A 44 9.76 1.97 -11.00
N PRO A 45 9.86 3.31 -10.87
CA PRO A 45 10.47 3.98 -9.71
C PRO A 45 9.82 3.55 -8.39
N ALA A 46 8.48 3.47 -8.34
CA ALA A 46 7.75 3.07 -7.13
C ALA A 46 8.12 1.66 -6.63
N LEU A 47 8.30 0.71 -7.54
CA LEU A 47 8.67 -0.67 -7.17
C LEU A 47 10.10 -0.72 -6.63
N VAL A 48 11.02 -0.01 -7.29
CA VAL A 48 12.42 0.08 -6.85
C VAL A 48 12.51 0.76 -5.48
N PHE A 49 11.79 1.86 -5.27
CA PHE A 49 11.71 2.53 -3.98
C PHE A 49 11.12 1.62 -2.89
N SER A 50 10.11 0.83 -3.23
CA SER A 50 9.51 -0.14 -2.32
C SER A 50 10.49 -1.23 -1.90
N GLU A 51 11.32 -1.71 -2.81
CA GLU A 51 12.36 -2.69 -2.49
C GLU A 51 13.44 -2.10 -1.58
N PHE A 52 13.87 -0.86 -1.85
CA PHE A 52 14.84 -0.15 -1.01
C PHE A 52 14.32 -0.01 0.42
N MET A 53 13.09 0.49 0.57
CA MET A 53 12.52 0.80 1.88
C MET A 53 12.07 -0.45 2.62
N GLY A 54 11.33 -1.34 1.95
CA GLY A 54 10.71 -2.52 2.56
C GLY A 54 11.69 -3.67 2.82
N ILE A 55 12.56 -3.98 1.86
CA ILE A 55 13.38 -5.19 1.90
C ILE A 55 14.81 -4.88 2.31
N ILE A 56 15.50 -4.00 1.58
CA ILE A 56 16.92 -3.74 1.82
C ILE A 56 17.14 -3.03 3.15
N LYS A 57 16.30 -2.05 3.50
CA LYS A 57 16.44 -1.28 4.75
C LYS A 57 15.42 -1.65 5.84
N GLY A 58 14.22 -2.09 5.46
CA GLY A 58 13.07 -2.26 6.37
C GLY A 58 12.74 -3.70 6.75
N SER A 59 13.59 -4.66 6.39
CA SER A 59 13.42 -6.07 6.77
C SER A 59 13.95 -6.38 8.16
N GLU A 60 13.58 -7.54 8.71
CA GLU A 60 14.18 -8.06 9.95
C GLU A 60 15.71 -8.17 9.81
N LEU A 61 16.20 -8.67 8.68
CA LEU A 61 17.62 -8.92 8.46
C LEU A 61 18.42 -7.60 8.49
N ALA A 62 17.85 -6.51 8.00
CA ALA A 62 18.49 -5.20 8.02
C ALA A 62 18.82 -4.70 9.44
N LEU A 63 18.02 -5.08 10.46
CA LEU A 63 18.32 -4.77 11.87
C LEU A 63 19.54 -5.50 12.41
N LYS A 64 19.88 -6.67 11.84
CA LYS A 64 21.06 -7.46 12.25
C LYS A 64 22.34 -6.91 11.65
N CYS A 65 22.25 -6.14 10.57
CA CYS A 65 23.37 -5.52 9.90
C CYS A 65 23.84 -4.25 10.66
N PRO A 66 25.14 -4.07 10.95
CA PRO A 66 25.65 -2.86 11.61
C PRO A 66 25.31 -1.55 10.88
N THR A 67 25.17 -1.67 9.56
CA THR A 67 24.84 -0.60 8.62
C THR A 67 23.35 -0.28 8.55
N ASN A 68 22.48 -1.04 9.23
CA ASN A 68 21.01 -0.92 9.18
C ASN A 68 20.38 -1.19 7.80
N TYR A 69 21.08 -1.88 6.91
CA TYR A 69 20.59 -2.35 5.62
C TYR A 69 21.36 -3.59 5.19
N LEU A 70 20.76 -4.42 4.35
CA LEU A 70 21.39 -5.63 3.81
C LEU A 70 22.59 -5.27 2.94
N ASP A 71 23.70 -6.00 3.10
CA ASP A 71 24.78 -5.98 2.11
C ASP A 71 24.35 -6.68 0.82
N ARG A 72 25.20 -6.54 -0.21
CA ARG A 72 24.91 -7.01 -1.58
C ARG A 72 24.69 -8.52 -1.59
N ASP A 73 25.62 -9.27 -1.02
CA ASP A 73 25.60 -10.73 -1.03
C ASP A 73 24.35 -11.24 -0.29
N THR A 74 24.07 -10.68 0.89
CA THR A 74 22.87 -11.03 1.68
C THR A 74 21.58 -10.73 0.93
N TYR A 75 21.50 -9.61 0.21
CA TYR A 75 20.31 -9.26 -0.58
C TYR A 75 20.14 -10.15 -1.82
N GLU A 76 21.22 -10.39 -2.55
CA GLU A 76 21.21 -11.23 -3.77
C GLU A 76 20.87 -12.69 -3.43
N ASP A 77 21.26 -13.19 -2.25
CA ASP A 77 20.99 -14.56 -1.77
C ASP A 77 19.61 -14.74 -1.09
N LEU A 78 18.76 -13.71 -1.03
CA LEU A 78 17.44 -13.83 -0.41
C LEU A 78 16.58 -14.94 -1.03
N SER A 79 15.69 -15.55 -0.26
CA SER A 79 14.77 -16.56 -0.80
C SER A 79 13.92 -15.99 -1.94
N SER A 80 13.98 -16.60 -3.12
CA SER A 80 13.18 -16.21 -4.28
C SER A 80 11.68 -16.39 -4.06
N ARG A 81 11.29 -17.26 -3.13
CA ARG A 81 9.89 -17.46 -2.73
C ARG A 81 9.40 -16.36 -1.79
N ALA A 82 10.24 -15.95 -0.83
CA ALA A 82 9.87 -14.91 0.12
C ALA A 82 9.93 -13.52 -0.52
N TYR A 83 10.91 -13.26 -1.39
CA TYR A 83 11.19 -11.97 -2.02
C TYR A 83 11.23 -12.11 -3.54
N ALA A 84 10.05 -12.25 -4.14
CA ALA A 84 9.87 -12.61 -5.55
C ALA A 84 10.00 -11.42 -6.51
N THR A 85 9.82 -10.18 -6.04
CA THR A 85 9.65 -9.00 -6.90
C THR A 85 10.81 -8.82 -7.86
N PHE A 86 12.06 -8.84 -7.39
CA PHE A 86 13.25 -8.55 -8.20
C PHE A 86 14.24 -9.72 -8.30
N VAL A 87 13.78 -10.98 -8.21
CA VAL A 87 14.66 -12.17 -8.22
C VAL A 87 15.67 -12.14 -9.38
N SER A 88 15.22 -11.85 -10.59
CA SER A 88 16.04 -11.78 -11.81
C SER A 88 16.90 -10.51 -11.92
N ASP A 89 16.61 -9.48 -11.11
CA ASP A 89 17.20 -8.14 -11.20
C ASP A 89 17.98 -7.73 -9.94
N ARG A 90 18.19 -8.62 -8.95
CA ARG A 90 18.72 -8.22 -7.63
C ARG A 90 20.03 -7.45 -7.71
N ALA A 91 21.00 -7.95 -8.47
CA ALA A 91 22.28 -7.26 -8.64
C ALA A 91 22.14 -5.85 -9.20
N ARG A 92 21.19 -5.67 -10.13
CA ARG A 92 20.87 -4.40 -10.76
C ARG A 92 20.16 -3.46 -9.78
N ILE A 93 19.20 -3.96 -9.02
CA ILE A 93 18.50 -3.19 -7.98
C ILE A 93 19.47 -2.75 -6.89
N TYR A 94 20.38 -3.61 -6.47
CA TYR A 94 21.37 -3.25 -5.45
C TYR A 94 22.34 -2.18 -5.95
N THR A 95 22.75 -2.22 -7.23
CA THR A 95 23.53 -1.14 -7.85
C THR A 95 22.77 0.20 -7.82
N LEU A 96 21.46 0.19 -8.08
CA LEU A 96 20.63 1.40 -7.94
C LEU A 96 20.53 1.85 -6.47
N PHE A 97 20.45 0.92 -5.52
CA PHE A 97 20.41 1.23 -4.08
C PHE A 97 21.71 1.92 -3.62
N GLU A 98 22.87 1.44 -4.06
CA GLU A 98 24.16 2.06 -3.76
C GLU A 98 24.24 3.48 -4.32
N ALA A 99 23.74 3.70 -5.54
CA ALA A 99 23.66 5.02 -6.14
C ALA A 99 22.68 5.94 -5.39
N TYR A 100 21.49 5.42 -5.02
CA TYR A 100 20.51 6.13 -4.19
C TYR A 100 21.15 6.65 -2.89
N ARG A 101 21.92 5.80 -2.19
CA ARG A 101 22.59 6.18 -0.94
C ARG A 101 23.59 7.31 -1.11
N LYS A 102 24.27 7.39 -2.27
CA LYS A 102 25.23 8.46 -2.57
C LYS A 102 24.53 9.78 -2.94
N LEU A 103 23.39 9.69 -3.61
CA LEU A 103 22.62 10.85 -4.08
C LEU A 103 21.70 11.43 -3.00
N LYS A 104 21.28 10.61 -2.05
CA LYS A 104 20.45 11.02 -0.92
C LYS A 104 21.19 12.04 -0.04
N PRO A 105 20.59 13.22 0.25
CA PRO A 105 21.18 14.18 1.17
C PRO A 105 21.35 13.60 2.58
N SER A 106 22.51 13.84 3.19
CA SER A 106 22.87 13.27 4.50
C SER A 106 21.99 13.72 5.67
N HIS A 107 21.30 14.86 5.55
CA HIS A 107 20.42 15.40 6.58
C HIS A 107 18.97 14.89 6.49
N MET A 108 18.59 14.26 5.36
CA MET A 108 17.24 13.73 5.18
C MET A 108 17.21 12.25 5.61
N LEU A 109 16.14 11.87 6.32
CA LEU A 109 15.92 10.48 6.72
C LEU A 109 14.86 9.85 5.82
N ASP A 110 14.99 8.58 5.47
CA ASP A 110 13.85 7.85 4.92
C ASP A 110 13.11 7.13 6.06
N ALA A 111 11.99 6.47 5.74
CA ALA A 111 11.16 5.83 6.75
C ALA A 111 11.93 4.76 7.56
N PRO A 112 12.70 3.84 6.93
CA PRO A 112 13.54 2.89 7.67
C PRO A 112 14.59 3.57 8.56
N ASP A 113 15.28 4.61 8.08
CA ASP A 113 16.31 5.30 8.89
C ASP A 113 15.73 5.86 10.19
N ARG A 114 14.52 6.41 10.11
CA ARG A 114 13.81 6.90 11.29
C ARG A 114 13.53 5.77 12.27
N THR A 115 12.99 4.64 11.81
CA THR A 115 12.67 3.49 12.67
C THR A 115 13.94 2.92 13.31
N HIS A 116 15.01 2.73 12.53
CA HIS A 116 16.32 2.30 13.03
C HIS A 116 16.89 3.24 14.10
N SER A 117 16.80 4.56 13.88
CA SER A 117 17.27 5.57 14.84
C SER A 117 16.48 5.52 16.15
N LEU A 118 15.16 5.34 16.07
CA LEU A 118 14.29 5.22 17.24
C LEU A 118 14.58 3.94 18.03
N ILE A 119 14.73 2.80 17.35
CA ILE A 119 15.10 1.52 17.97
C ILE A 119 16.41 1.68 18.74
N LYS A 120 17.48 2.17 18.10
CA LYS A 120 18.79 2.37 18.75
C LYS A 120 18.70 3.27 19.98
N LYS A 121 17.93 4.38 19.90
CA LYS A 121 17.74 5.30 21.02
C LYS A 121 16.97 4.65 22.18
N LEU A 122 15.94 3.87 21.90
CA LEU A 122 15.16 3.17 22.92
C LEU A 122 15.95 2.03 23.57
N GLU A 123 16.77 1.33 22.80
CA GLU A 123 17.65 0.28 23.32
C GLU A 123 18.75 0.85 24.24
N ALA A 124 19.32 2.01 23.89
CA ALA A 124 20.30 2.71 24.71
C ALA A 124 19.68 3.44 25.91
N SER A 125 18.37 3.71 25.90
CA SER A 125 17.68 4.43 26.96
C SER A 125 17.39 3.52 28.16
N ARG A 126 17.54 4.08 29.37
CA ARG A 126 17.06 3.45 30.61
C ARG A 126 15.54 3.55 30.76
N TYR A 127 14.91 4.52 30.10
CA TYR A 127 13.47 4.69 30.07
C TYR A 127 12.92 4.06 28.80
N ARG A 128 12.05 3.06 28.95
CA ARG A 128 11.23 2.54 27.88
C ARG A 128 9.79 2.92 28.19
N PRO A 129 9.06 3.58 27.28
CA PRO A 129 7.64 3.72 27.46
C PRO A 129 7.06 2.30 27.56
N GLN A 130 6.20 2.08 28.55
CA GLN A 130 5.57 0.78 28.79
C GLN A 130 4.08 0.95 28.51
N LEU A 131 3.69 0.66 27.27
CA LEU A 131 2.29 0.52 26.94
C LEU A 131 1.88 -0.93 27.23
N ASP A 132 0.80 -1.10 28.00
CA ASP A 132 0.24 -2.42 28.28
C ASP A 132 -0.46 -3.00 27.06
N PHE A 133 -1.08 -2.15 26.24
CA PHE A 133 -1.80 -2.53 25.03
C PHE A 133 -1.56 -1.52 23.91
N LEU A 134 -1.38 -2.03 22.69
CA LEU A 134 -1.19 -1.28 21.47
C LEU A 134 -1.92 -1.98 20.32
N TYR A 135 -2.87 -1.26 19.72
CA TYR A 135 -3.63 -1.69 18.56
C TYR A 135 -3.13 -0.94 17.34
N VAL A 136 -2.69 -1.70 16.34
CA VAL A 136 -2.12 -1.19 15.10
C VAL A 136 -3.12 -1.49 13.99
N ASP A 137 -3.84 -0.46 13.57
CA ASP A 137 -4.73 -0.53 12.42
C ASP A 137 -3.95 -0.21 11.13
N GLU A 138 -4.43 -0.73 9.99
CA GLU A 138 -3.82 -0.54 8.67
C GLU A 138 -2.32 -0.92 8.62
N MET A 139 -1.93 -1.99 9.32
CA MET A 139 -0.52 -2.43 9.44
C MET A 139 0.17 -2.65 8.09
N GLN A 140 -0.58 -2.90 7.02
CA GLN A 140 -0.02 -3.00 5.67
C GLN A 140 0.63 -1.72 5.14
N ASP A 141 0.40 -0.56 5.77
CA ASP A 141 1.11 0.70 5.47
C ASP A 141 2.44 0.85 6.21
N ASN A 142 2.70 -0.01 7.19
CA ASN A 142 3.93 0.01 7.97
C ASN A 142 5.00 -0.89 7.34
N LEU A 143 6.25 -0.56 7.65
CA LEU A 143 7.36 -1.44 7.32
C LEU A 143 7.41 -2.59 8.33
N LEU A 144 7.92 -3.75 7.92
CA LEU A 144 8.03 -4.90 8.81
C LEU A 144 8.87 -4.58 10.06
N ILE A 145 9.95 -3.81 9.89
CA ILE A 145 10.79 -3.31 10.98
C ILE A 145 10.03 -2.48 12.03
N ASP A 146 8.92 -1.84 11.68
CA ASP A 146 8.13 -1.06 12.65
C ASP A 146 7.60 -1.96 13.76
N ALA A 147 7.33 -3.25 13.49
CA ALA A 147 6.93 -4.22 14.51
C ALA A 147 7.99 -4.38 15.63
N SER A 148 9.28 -4.22 15.33
CA SER A 148 10.34 -4.19 16.37
C SER A 148 10.21 -2.97 17.26
N LEU A 149 10.05 -1.78 16.66
CA LEU A 149 9.88 -0.55 17.41
C LEU A 149 8.67 -0.65 18.35
N LEU A 150 7.55 -1.15 17.83
CA LEU A 150 6.32 -1.31 18.61
C LEU A 150 6.48 -2.35 19.73
N SER A 151 7.18 -3.45 19.48
CA SER A 151 7.49 -4.48 20.50
C SER A 151 8.43 -3.96 21.61
N LEU A 152 9.25 -2.95 21.33
CA LEU A 152 10.10 -2.32 22.35
C LEU A 152 9.30 -1.42 23.30
N ILE A 153 8.19 -0.85 22.81
CA ILE A 153 7.31 0.09 23.53
C ILE A 153 6.16 -0.66 24.23
N CYS A 154 5.72 -1.79 23.69
CA CYS A 154 4.73 -2.67 24.30
C CYS A 154 5.38 -4.01 24.69
N GLN A 155 5.75 -4.14 25.97
CA GLN A 155 6.43 -5.34 26.49
C GLN A 155 5.47 -6.45 26.93
N ASN A 156 4.17 -6.14 27.00
CA ASN A 156 3.14 -7.14 27.29
C ASN A 156 3.02 -8.09 26.08
N PRO A 157 3.30 -9.40 26.22
CA PRO A 157 3.20 -10.35 25.12
C PRO A 157 1.76 -10.54 24.60
N HIS A 158 0.74 -10.14 25.38
CA HIS A 158 -0.66 -10.12 24.96
C HIS A 158 -1.16 -8.71 24.59
N GLY A 159 -0.26 -7.72 24.57
CA GLY A 159 -0.61 -6.31 24.40
C GLY A 159 -0.66 -5.84 22.95
N LEU A 160 -0.10 -6.62 22.01
CA LEU A 160 0.00 -6.22 20.60
C LEU A 160 -1.14 -6.84 19.79
N PHE A 161 -1.90 -5.99 19.09
CA PHE A 161 -2.92 -6.41 18.14
C PHE A 161 -2.71 -5.68 16.80
N TYR A 162 -2.62 -6.43 15.71
CA TYR A 162 -2.39 -5.90 14.36
C TYR A 162 -3.59 -6.24 13.48
N ALA A 163 -4.15 -5.23 12.81
CA ALA A 163 -5.20 -5.36 11.83
C ALA A 163 -4.76 -4.76 10.48
N GLY A 164 -5.33 -5.26 9.39
CA GLY A 164 -5.00 -4.80 8.05
C GLY A 164 -5.45 -5.75 6.95
N ASP A 165 -5.21 -5.36 5.70
CA ASP A 165 -5.55 -6.12 4.50
C ASP A 165 -4.40 -6.04 3.48
N THR A 166 -3.83 -7.20 3.11
CA THR A 166 -2.66 -7.29 2.22
C THR A 166 -2.99 -7.00 0.75
N ALA A 167 -4.27 -7.13 0.36
CA ALA A 167 -4.74 -6.69 -0.93
C ALA A 167 -4.82 -5.14 -1.02
N GLN A 168 -4.85 -4.44 0.13
CA GLN A 168 -4.81 -2.97 0.22
C GLN A 168 -3.41 -2.38 0.38
N THR A 169 -2.36 -3.18 0.17
CA THR A 169 -0.97 -2.69 0.16
C THR A 169 -0.67 -1.95 -1.15
N ILE A 170 -1.13 -0.70 -1.24
CA ILE A 170 -0.86 0.22 -2.37
C ILE A 170 0.21 1.27 -2.03
N SER A 171 0.55 1.45 -0.75
CA SER A 171 1.56 2.40 -0.29
C SER A 171 2.94 2.05 -0.82
N VAL A 172 3.52 2.95 -1.63
CA VAL A 172 4.90 2.84 -2.13
C VAL A 172 5.86 2.78 -0.93
N GLY A 173 6.69 1.75 -0.87
CA GLY A 173 7.54 1.49 0.30
C GLY A 173 7.20 0.20 1.04
N SER A 174 5.98 -0.33 0.88
CA SER A 174 5.49 -1.47 1.65
C SER A 174 5.40 -2.75 0.81
N ALA A 175 5.99 -3.83 1.31
CA ALA A 175 5.87 -5.20 0.81
C ALA A 175 5.30 -6.10 1.91
N PHE A 176 4.21 -5.66 2.54
CA PHE A 176 3.65 -6.29 3.73
C PHE A 176 2.94 -7.63 3.45
N ARG A 177 3.19 -8.61 4.33
CA ARG A 177 2.41 -9.85 4.46
C ARG A 177 2.26 -10.22 5.94
N PHE A 178 1.07 -10.69 6.31
CA PHE A 178 0.80 -11.22 7.64
C PHE A 178 1.66 -12.43 7.97
N LYS A 179 1.94 -13.29 6.99
CA LYS A 179 2.86 -14.41 7.18
C LYS A 179 4.25 -13.95 7.66
N ASP A 180 4.78 -12.88 7.04
CA ASP A 180 6.09 -12.33 7.39
C ASP A 180 6.04 -11.65 8.77
N LEU A 181 4.98 -10.90 9.06
CA LEU A 181 4.76 -10.30 10.38
C LEU A 181 4.67 -11.37 11.48
N LYS A 182 3.88 -12.43 11.27
CA LYS A 182 3.70 -13.52 12.24
C LYS A 182 5.03 -14.24 12.50
N GLN A 183 5.78 -14.56 11.45
CA GLN A 183 7.11 -15.15 11.60
C GLN A 183 8.05 -14.21 12.35
N TYR A 184 7.96 -12.91 12.10
CA TYR A 184 8.81 -11.94 12.75
C TYR A 184 8.49 -11.77 14.24
N LEU A 185 7.22 -11.61 14.61
CA LEU A 185 6.76 -11.54 16.00
C LEU A 185 7.13 -12.80 16.78
N TYR A 186 6.98 -13.97 16.18
CA TYR A 186 7.41 -15.26 16.74
C TYR A 186 8.90 -15.27 17.12
N GLN A 187 9.75 -14.67 16.26
CA GLN A 187 11.18 -14.55 16.51
C GLN A 187 11.50 -13.49 17.56
N LEU A 188 10.83 -12.34 17.55
CA LEU A 188 11.01 -11.27 18.53
C LEU A 188 10.68 -11.76 19.94
N GLU A 189 9.60 -12.51 20.08
CA GLU A 189 9.19 -13.09 21.36
C GLU A 189 10.27 -13.99 21.97
N ARG A 190 10.88 -14.85 21.15
CA ARG A 190 11.95 -15.76 21.58
C ARG A 190 13.27 -15.05 21.92
N LYS A 191 13.43 -13.81 21.48
CA LYS A 191 14.58 -12.96 21.83
C LYS A 191 14.33 -12.14 23.10
N GLN A 192 13.14 -12.20 23.70
CA GLN A 192 12.85 -11.48 24.92
C GLN A 192 13.71 -12.02 26.09
N PRO A 193 14.36 -11.14 26.89
CA PRO A 193 15.23 -11.59 27.98
C PRO A 193 14.55 -12.53 28.98
N LEU A 194 13.27 -12.31 29.29
CA LEU A 194 12.49 -13.15 30.20
C LEU A 194 12.23 -14.56 29.62
N VAL A 195 12.14 -14.67 28.30
CA VAL A 195 11.97 -15.97 27.61
C VAL A 195 13.31 -16.70 27.53
N ILE A 196 14.38 -16.01 27.14
CA ILE A 196 15.74 -16.58 27.07
C ILE A 196 16.18 -17.10 28.45
N THR A 197 15.89 -16.36 29.51
CA THR A 197 16.25 -16.74 30.89
C THR A 197 15.31 -17.78 31.50
N GLY A 198 14.28 -18.23 30.77
CA GLY A 198 13.29 -19.21 31.25
C GLY A 198 12.34 -18.68 32.32
N LYS A 199 12.36 -17.38 32.61
CA LYS A 199 11.47 -16.74 33.61
C LYS A 199 10.04 -16.58 33.11
N ARG A 200 9.81 -16.69 31.80
CA ARG A 200 8.49 -16.61 31.16
C ARG A 200 8.45 -17.56 29.96
N GLN A 201 7.33 -18.25 29.78
CA GLN A 201 7.09 -19.03 28.56
C GLN A 201 6.86 -18.10 27.35
N PRO A 202 7.33 -18.47 26.15
CA PRO A 202 7.04 -17.70 24.94
C PRO A 202 5.54 -17.74 24.63
N VAL A 203 5.01 -16.63 24.11
CA VAL A 203 3.65 -16.48 23.63
C VAL A 203 3.69 -16.40 22.12
N ASP A 204 3.14 -17.42 21.45
CA ASP A 204 3.12 -17.45 19.99
C ASP A 204 2.04 -16.51 19.43
N PRO A 205 2.35 -15.76 18.35
CA PRO A 205 1.39 -14.89 17.71
C PRO A 205 0.26 -15.71 17.08
N THR A 206 -0.97 -15.32 17.38
CA THR A 206 -2.18 -15.90 16.79
C THR A 206 -2.62 -15.08 15.59
N PHE A 207 -3.35 -15.72 14.69
CA PHE A 207 -3.88 -15.10 13.48
C PHE A 207 -5.29 -15.64 13.26
N PHE A 208 -6.22 -14.75 12.97
CA PHE A 208 -7.59 -15.07 12.60
C PHE A 208 -8.06 -14.07 11.55
N GLU A 209 -9.13 -14.44 10.85
CA GLU A 209 -9.64 -13.70 9.70
C GLU A 209 -11.12 -13.36 9.93
N LEU A 210 -11.59 -12.29 9.28
CA LEU A 210 -12.99 -11.91 9.27
C LEU A 210 -13.53 -12.05 7.85
N SER A 211 -14.35 -13.07 7.60
CA SER A 211 -14.84 -13.41 6.26
C SER A 211 -16.26 -12.90 5.96
N VAL A 212 -16.89 -12.15 6.86
CA VAL A 212 -18.23 -11.56 6.64
C VAL A 212 -18.12 -10.06 6.45
N ASN A 213 -18.58 -9.57 5.29
CA ASN A 213 -18.60 -8.16 4.96
C ASN A 213 -20.00 -7.56 5.26
N TYR A 214 -20.02 -6.65 6.22
CA TYR A 214 -21.23 -5.93 6.65
C TYR A 214 -21.34 -4.53 6.01
N ARG A 215 -20.32 -4.10 5.26
CA ARG A 215 -20.19 -2.72 4.75
C ARG A 215 -20.77 -2.56 3.36
N SER A 216 -20.51 -3.55 2.50
CA SER A 216 -20.85 -3.54 1.08
C SER A 216 -21.65 -4.79 0.71
N HIS A 217 -22.49 -4.69 -0.33
CA HIS A 217 -23.30 -5.80 -0.81
C HIS A 217 -22.52 -6.77 -1.72
N ALA A 218 -23.13 -7.91 -2.06
CA ALA A 218 -22.51 -9.00 -2.81
C ALA A 218 -21.94 -8.58 -4.16
N GLY A 219 -22.64 -7.71 -4.92
CA GLY A 219 -22.13 -7.19 -6.20
C GLY A 219 -20.74 -6.54 -6.14
N ILE A 220 -20.38 -5.83 -5.05
CA ILE A 220 -19.05 -5.24 -4.85
C ILE A 220 -18.09 -6.29 -4.28
N VAL A 221 -18.51 -7.01 -3.23
CA VAL A 221 -17.68 -8.00 -2.52
C VAL A 221 -17.24 -9.13 -3.44
N ASP A 222 -18.12 -9.60 -4.34
CA ASP A 222 -17.81 -10.66 -5.28
C ASP A 222 -16.76 -10.26 -6.30
N VAL A 223 -16.79 -9.00 -6.75
CA VAL A 223 -15.78 -8.44 -7.66
C VAL A 223 -14.46 -8.21 -6.93
N ALA A 224 -14.49 -7.70 -5.70
CA ALA A 224 -13.30 -7.56 -4.86
C ALA A 224 -12.62 -8.93 -4.66
N ALA A 225 -13.39 -9.96 -4.34
CA ALA A 225 -12.89 -11.33 -4.22
C ALA A 225 -12.39 -11.91 -5.55
N PHE A 226 -13.00 -11.55 -6.68
CA PHE A 226 -12.48 -11.91 -8.00
C PHE A 226 -11.12 -11.26 -8.26
N LEU A 227 -10.94 -9.97 -7.96
CA LEU A 227 -9.65 -9.29 -8.09
C LEU A 227 -8.56 -9.94 -7.23
N VAL A 228 -8.89 -10.29 -5.97
CA VAL A 228 -7.97 -11.05 -5.09
C VAL A 228 -7.60 -12.40 -5.72
N SER A 229 -8.56 -13.12 -6.32
CA SER A 229 -8.29 -14.38 -7.00
C SER A 229 -7.36 -14.22 -8.21
N LEU A 230 -7.50 -13.13 -8.97
CA LEU A 230 -6.59 -12.79 -10.07
C LEU A 230 -5.18 -12.52 -9.56
N ILE A 231 -5.05 -11.74 -8.48
CA ILE A 231 -3.76 -11.46 -7.86
C ILE A 231 -3.11 -12.76 -7.38
N ASN A 232 -3.83 -13.62 -6.69
CA ASN A 232 -3.29 -14.90 -6.20
C ASN A 232 -2.87 -15.84 -7.33
N ARG A 233 -3.63 -15.88 -8.44
CA ARG A 233 -3.30 -16.73 -9.59
C ARG A 233 -2.08 -16.22 -10.36
N ALA A 234 -2.02 -14.92 -10.61
CA ALA A 234 -0.94 -14.32 -11.40
C ALA A 234 0.33 -14.05 -10.57
N PHE A 235 0.16 -13.80 -9.26
CA PHE A 235 1.19 -13.36 -8.31
C PHE A 235 1.06 -14.08 -6.94
N PRO A 236 1.30 -15.40 -6.87
CA PRO A 236 0.96 -16.24 -5.70
C PRO A 236 1.70 -15.89 -4.40
N ASN A 237 2.69 -15.00 -4.43
CA ASN A 237 3.43 -14.55 -3.24
C ASN A 237 3.21 -13.05 -2.92
N ALA A 238 2.30 -12.37 -3.63
CA ALA A 238 2.09 -10.92 -3.55
C ALA A 238 1.16 -10.45 -2.42
N ILE A 239 0.25 -11.33 -1.99
CA ILE A 239 -0.70 -11.13 -0.89
C ILE A 239 -0.85 -12.43 -0.11
N ASP A 240 -1.38 -12.36 1.12
CA ASP A 240 -1.73 -13.55 1.87
C ASP A 240 -3.02 -14.18 1.30
N MET A 241 -3.10 -15.52 1.31
CA MET A 241 -4.32 -16.23 0.94
C MET A 241 -5.25 -16.24 2.15
N LEU A 242 -6.30 -15.42 2.09
CA LEU A 242 -7.35 -15.30 3.10
C LEU A 242 -8.63 -15.97 2.62
N GLU A 243 -9.53 -16.26 3.56
CA GLU A 243 -10.89 -16.70 3.29
C GLU A 243 -11.62 -15.69 2.41
N ARG A 244 -12.43 -16.21 1.48
CA ARG A 244 -13.25 -15.37 0.61
C ARG A 244 -14.30 -14.64 1.45
N GLU A 245 -14.30 -13.31 1.37
CA GLU A 245 -15.34 -12.48 1.97
C GLU A 245 -16.74 -12.78 1.39
N GLN A 246 -17.75 -12.75 2.25
CA GLN A 246 -19.15 -12.95 1.91
C GLN A 246 -19.99 -11.77 2.39
N ALA A 247 -20.80 -11.22 1.50
CA ALA A 247 -21.77 -10.18 1.85
C ALA A 247 -23.10 -10.79 2.32
N LEU A 248 -23.82 -10.06 3.16
CA LEU A 248 -25.14 -10.47 3.67
C LEU A 248 -26.30 -10.13 2.73
N VAL A 249 -26.11 -9.16 1.84
CA VAL A 249 -27.17 -8.62 0.98
C VAL A 249 -26.73 -8.60 -0.48
N TYR A 250 -27.68 -8.77 -1.40
CA TYR A 250 -27.44 -8.62 -2.83
C TYR A 250 -27.42 -7.15 -3.24
N GLY A 251 -26.71 -6.84 -4.32
CA GLY A 251 -26.70 -5.51 -4.93
C GLY A 251 -26.06 -5.54 -6.31
N PRO A 252 -26.08 -4.41 -7.04
CA PRO A 252 -25.66 -4.34 -8.42
C PRO A 252 -24.15 -4.59 -8.59
N LYS A 253 -23.74 -5.06 -9.77
CA LYS A 253 -22.31 -5.16 -10.10
C LYS A 253 -21.77 -3.78 -10.50
N PRO A 254 -20.46 -3.52 -10.36
CA PRO A 254 -19.80 -2.35 -10.93
C PRO A 254 -20.10 -2.19 -12.43
N VAL A 255 -20.36 -0.96 -12.87
CA VAL A 255 -20.67 -0.65 -14.28
C VAL A 255 -19.49 0.06 -14.93
N PHE A 256 -19.12 -0.39 -16.13
CA PHE A 256 -17.99 0.13 -16.89
C PHE A 256 -18.46 0.92 -18.11
N PHE A 257 -18.07 2.20 -18.17
CA PHE A 257 -18.27 3.12 -19.28
C PHE A 257 -16.91 3.36 -19.96
N MET A 258 -16.51 2.44 -20.83
CA MET A 258 -15.22 2.50 -21.55
C MET A 258 -15.36 3.19 -22.91
N GLY A 259 -14.29 3.81 -23.40
CA GLY A 259 -14.27 4.47 -24.72
C GLY A 259 -15.17 5.70 -24.79
N ARG A 260 -15.49 6.33 -23.65
CA ARG A 260 -16.42 7.46 -23.59
C ARG A 260 -15.64 8.76 -23.50
N THR A 261 -15.79 9.61 -24.52
CA THR A 261 -15.20 10.96 -24.57
C THR A 261 -16.24 12.08 -24.46
N ASP A 262 -17.50 11.73 -24.20
CA ASP A 262 -18.57 12.72 -24.08
C ASP A 262 -18.71 13.21 -22.63
N ASP A 263 -18.09 14.35 -22.35
CA ASP A 263 -18.16 15.01 -21.04
C ASP A 263 -19.61 15.26 -20.59
N GLY A 264 -20.53 15.52 -21.53
CA GLY A 264 -21.94 15.77 -21.23
C GLY A 264 -22.62 14.57 -20.57
N SER A 265 -22.35 13.36 -21.05
CA SER A 265 -22.85 12.12 -20.45
C SER A 265 -22.21 11.79 -19.10
N PHE A 266 -20.93 12.13 -18.90
CA PHE A 266 -20.29 12.01 -17.59
C PHE A 266 -20.93 12.96 -16.57
N ILE A 267 -21.11 14.23 -16.95
CA ILE A 267 -21.79 15.21 -16.10
C ILE A 267 -23.21 14.77 -15.73
N ARG A 268 -23.95 14.20 -16.69
CA ARG A 268 -25.29 13.64 -16.41
C ARG A 268 -25.26 12.41 -15.48
N LEU A 269 -24.17 11.64 -15.47
CA LEU A 269 -23.99 10.56 -14.49
C LEU A 269 -23.78 11.13 -13.08
N LEU A 270 -23.11 12.29 -12.97
CA LEU A 270 -22.88 12.98 -11.70
C LEU A 270 -24.14 13.69 -11.17
N SER A 271 -24.97 14.23 -12.07
CA SER A 271 -26.23 14.85 -11.72
C SER A 271 -27.32 13.78 -11.55
N HIS A 272 -27.80 13.52 -10.33
CA HIS A 272 -29.01 12.72 -10.15
C HIS A 272 -30.14 13.20 -11.07
N GLU A 273 -30.90 12.27 -11.66
CA GLU A 273 -31.84 12.46 -12.79
C GLU A 273 -32.95 13.54 -12.63
N ASN A 274 -32.97 14.38 -11.59
CA ASN A 274 -34.08 15.29 -11.27
C ASN A 274 -33.73 16.76 -10.94
N SER A 275 -32.54 17.29 -11.27
CA SER A 275 -32.29 18.73 -11.11
C SER A 275 -31.53 19.36 -12.27
N ASP A 276 -32.17 20.32 -12.94
CA ASP A 276 -31.58 21.24 -13.94
C ASP A 276 -30.61 22.28 -13.33
N ASP A 277 -30.37 22.21 -12.01
CA ASP A 277 -29.42 23.07 -11.30
C ASP A 277 -28.07 22.37 -11.07
N ALA A 278 -27.05 23.19 -10.78
CA ALA A 278 -25.63 22.85 -10.68
C ALA A 278 -25.34 21.43 -10.11
N ILE A 279 -24.33 20.77 -10.70
CA ILE A 279 -23.86 19.42 -10.35
C ILE A 279 -23.45 19.36 -8.86
N GLU A 280 -24.37 19.12 -7.94
CA GLU A 280 -24.03 18.88 -6.53
C GLU A 280 -23.95 17.37 -6.30
N LEU A 281 -22.72 16.83 -6.30
CA LEU A 281 -22.51 15.47 -5.82
C LEU A 281 -22.81 15.44 -4.32
N GLY A 282 -23.62 14.47 -3.90
CA GLY A 282 -23.95 14.30 -2.49
C GLY A 282 -22.71 13.97 -1.65
N ALA A 283 -22.76 14.27 -0.35
CA ALA A 283 -21.64 14.03 0.58
C ALA A 283 -21.20 12.54 0.67
N GLY A 284 -21.99 11.61 0.14
CA GLY A 284 -21.70 10.18 0.07
C GLY A 284 -21.06 9.71 -1.25
N GLN A 285 -20.75 10.61 -2.18
CA GLN A 285 -20.24 10.27 -3.51
C GLN A 285 -18.81 10.80 -3.68
N VAL A 286 -17.94 10.02 -4.34
CA VAL A 286 -16.55 10.41 -4.59
C VAL A 286 -16.12 10.07 -6.01
N ILE A 287 -15.41 11.01 -6.64
CA ILE A 287 -14.67 10.74 -7.87
C ILE A 287 -13.22 10.42 -7.50
N VAL A 288 -12.81 9.20 -7.81
CA VAL A 288 -11.47 8.68 -7.59
C VAL A 288 -10.66 8.79 -8.86
N VAL A 289 -9.57 9.54 -8.77
CA VAL A 289 -8.58 9.71 -9.84
C VAL A 289 -7.24 9.12 -9.42
N ARG A 290 -6.35 8.93 -10.40
CA ARG A 290 -5.12 8.17 -10.19
C ARG A 290 -4.04 8.94 -9.45
N ASN A 291 -3.87 10.23 -9.76
CA ASN A 291 -2.80 11.06 -9.22
C ASN A 291 -3.23 12.52 -9.06
N GLY A 292 -2.37 13.31 -8.42
CA GLY A 292 -2.64 14.73 -8.17
C GLY A 292 -2.80 15.58 -9.43
N GLN A 293 -2.15 15.20 -10.54
CA GLN A 293 -2.30 15.90 -11.82
C GLN A 293 -3.71 15.70 -12.39
N ALA A 294 -4.19 14.45 -12.46
CA ALA A 294 -5.54 14.13 -12.91
C ALA A 294 -6.60 14.80 -12.01
N LYS A 295 -6.37 14.83 -10.69
CA LYS A 295 -7.21 15.57 -9.73
C LYS A 295 -7.30 17.06 -10.06
N ALA A 296 -6.16 17.68 -10.35
CA ALA A 296 -6.10 19.10 -10.68
C ALA A 296 -6.73 19.41 -12.05
N THR A 297 -6.58 18.53 -13.04
CA THR A 297 -7.21 18.66 -14.35
C THR A 297 -8.72 18.57 -14.23
N LEU A 298 -9.25 17.49 -13.64
CA LEU A 298 -10.69 17.28 -13.51
C LEU A 298 -11.35 18.39 -12.68
N ARG A 299 -10.71 18.85 -11.59
CA ARG A 299 -11.23 19.97 -10.79
C ARG A 299 -11.39 21.27 -11.60
N LYS A 300 -10.57 21.50 -12.63
CA LYS A 300 -10.73 22.68 -13.50
C LYS A 300 -11.92 22.54 -14.45
N GLU A 301 -12.28 21.31 -14.81
CA GLU A 301 -13.37 21.01 -15.74
C GLU A 301 -14.74 21.05 -15.03
N ILE A 302 -14.86 20.39 -13.88
CA ILE A 302 -16.16 20.23 -13.18
C ILE A 302 -16.33 21.14 -11.95
N GLY A 303 -15.30 21.90 -11.57
CA GLY A 303 -15.32 22.81 -10.43
C GLY A 303 -15.21 22.10 -9.07
N ASP A 304 -15.61 22.81 -8.01
CA ASP A 304 -15.54 22.32 -6.61
C ASP A 304 -16.85 21.67 -6.12
N SER A 305 -17.82 21.48 -7.01
CA SER A 305 -19.11 20.89 -6.68
C SER A 305 -19.06 19.36 -6.51
N ALA A 306 -17.88 18.76 -6.71
CA ALA A 306 -17.62 17.33 -6.64
C ALA A 306 -16.47 17.00 -5.67
N LEU A 307 -16.63 15.96 -4.85
CA LEU A 307 -15.54 15.43 -4.04
C LEU A 307 -14.58 14.60 -4.91
N ILE A 308 -13.48 15.22 -5.34
CA ILE A 308 -12.43 14.54 -6.14
C ILE A 308 -11.27 14.16 -5.21
N MET A 309 -10.90 12.88 -5.22
CA MET A 309 -9.87 12.31 -4.36
C MET A 309 -8.91 11.43 -5.16
N THR A 310 -7.64 11.37 -4.77
CA THR A 310 -6.76 10.32 -5.30
C THR A 310 -7.05 9.00 -4.60
N LEU A 311 -6.64 7.88 -5.19
CA LEU A 311 -6.78 6.57 -4.54
C LEU A 311 -6.19 6.55 -3.12
N TYR A 312 -5.01 7.17 -2.93
CA TYR A 312 -4.39 7.28 -1.61
C TYR A 312 -5.22 8.10 -0.63
N ASP A 313 -5.83 9.20 -1.08
CA ASP A 313 -6.67 10.04 -0.24
C ASP A 313 -7.91 9.28 0.26
N THR A 314 -8.44 8.33 -0.53
CA THR A 314 -9.63 7.55 -0.16
C THR A 314 -9.38 6.46 0.88
N LYS A 315 -8.12 6.18 1.22
CA LYS A 315 -7.80 5.09 2.14
C LYS A 315 -8.32 5.39 3.55
N GLY A 316 -8.92 4.38 4.18
CA GLY A 316 -9.59 4.53 5.48
C GLY A 316 -10.92 5.30 5.44
N LEU A 317 -11.39 5.67 4.25
CA LEU A 317 -12.70 6.29 4.04
C LEU A 317 -13.63 5.33 3.29
N GLU A 318 -14.92 5.61 3.36
CA GLU A 318 -15.98 4.84 2.73
C GLU A 318 -17.04 5.78 2.17
N PHE A 319 -17.61 5.41 1.03
CA PHE A 319 -18.56 6.20 0.27
C PHE A 319 -19.70 5.30 -0.19
N ASN A 320 -20.89 5.88 -0.38
CA ASN A 320 -21.99 5.14 -0.97
C ASN A 320 -21.68 4.85 -2.44
N ASP A 321 -21.27 5.89 -3.18
CA ASP A 321 -20.97 5.79 -4.60
C ASP A 321 -19.53 6.19 -4.89
N VAL A 322 -18.83 5.33 -5.65
CA VAL A 322 -17.44 5.55 -6.06
C VAL A 322 -17.35 5.56 -7.57
N ILE A 323 -16.77 6.63 -8.11
CA ILE A 323 -16.60 6.83 -9.55
C ILE A 323 -15.12 6.86 -9.87
N LEU A 324 -14.62 5.82 -10.54
CA LEU A 324 -13.25 5.81 -11.04
C LEU A 324 -13.20 6.57 -12.35
N TYR A 325 -12.51 7.72 -12.40
CA TYR A 325 -12.42 8.56 -13.59
C TYR A 325 -11.05 8.45 -14.25
N ASN A 326 -11.03 8.06 -15.53
CA ASN A 326 -9.84 7.89 -16.36
C ASN A 326 -8.74 7.09 -15.65
N PHE A 327 -9.15 6.03 -14.95
CA PHE A 327 -8.26 5.20 -14.16
C PHE A 327 -7.32 4.37 -15.06
N PHE A 328 -7.84 3.83 -16.16
CA PHE A 328 -7.11 3.05 -17.17
C PHE A 328 -6.44 3.95 -18.20
N THR A 329 -7.03 5.10 -18.57
CA THR A 329 -6.36 6.12 -19.42
C THR A 329 -5.01 6.55 -18.84
N HIS A 330 -4.96 6.76 -17.51
CA HIS A 330 -3.75 7.13 -16.80
C HIS A 330 -2.94 5.91 -16.29
N SER A 331 -3.29 4.69 -16.71
CA SER A 331 -2.58 3.48 -16.35
C SER A 331 -1.31 3.30 -17.18
N MET A 332 -0.28 2.71 -16.59
CA MET A 332 0.89 2.26 -17.36
C MET A 332 0.64 0.90 -18.04
N ALA A 333 -0.41 0.18 -17.63
CA ALA A 333 -0.80 -1.08 -18.25
C ALA A 333 -1.57 -0.82 -19.55
N THR A 334 -1.14 -1.49 -20.62
CA THR A 334 -1.83 -1.44 -21.91
C THR A 334 -2.99 -2.43 -21.96
N ALA A 335 -3.91 -2.26 -22.91
CA ALA A 335 -4.96 -3.25 -23.18
C ALA A 335 -4.41 -4.68 -23.38
N SER A 336 -3.22 -4.81 -23.97
CA SER A 336 -2.57 -6.12 -24.16
C SER A 336 -2.14 -6.77 -22.85
N ASP A 337 -1.73 -5.96 -21.86
CA ASP A 337 -1.31 -6.44 -20.56
C ASP A 337 -2.50 -6.97 -19.77
N TRP A 338 -3.64 -6.25 -19.81
CA TRP A 338 -4.89 -6.69 -19.19
C TRP A 338 -5.42 -7.99 -19.81
N ARG A 339 -5.40 -8.12 -21.14
CA ARG A 339 -5.77 -9.39 -21.81
C ARG A 339 -4.84 -10.53 -21.41
N ALA A 340 -3.56 -10.24 -21.21
CA ALA A 340 -2.60 -11.26 -20.83
C ALA A 340 -2.77 -11.82 -19.41
N LEU A 341 -3.57 -11.19 -18.52
CA LEU A 341 -4.00 -11.82 -17.25
C LEU A 341 -4.77 -13.13 -17.45
N SER A 342 -5.35 -13.32 -18.63
CA SER A 342 -6.03 -14.56 -19.03
C SER A 342 -5.10 -15.57 -19.71
N ALA A 343 -3.91 -15.16 -20.13
CA ALA A 343 -2.95 -15.99 -20.86
C ALA A 343 -1.83 -16.53 -19.95
N ALA A 344 -1.46 -17.82 -20.12
CA ALA A 344 -0.50 -18.51 -19.25
C ALA A 344 0.96 -18.03 -19.39
N SER A 345 1.32 -17.32 -20.47
CA SER A 345 2.69 -16.86 -20.74
C SER A 345 2.79 -15.35 -20.59
N PHE A 346 3.53 -14.87 -19.58
CA PHE A 346 3.63 -13.42 -19.33
C PHE A 346 5.06 -13.03 -18.92
N GLN A 347 5.56 -11.91 -19.47
CA GLN A 347 6.89 -11.36 -19.18
C GLN A 347 6.94 -10.76 -17.77
N GLU A 348 8.05 -10.98 -17.03
CA GLU A 348 8.18 -10.64 -15.60
C GLU A 348 8.06 -9.14 -15.28
N ASP A 349 8.47 -8.24 -16.17
CA ASP A 349 8.38 -6.79 -15.88
C ASP A 349 6.95 -6.27 -15.97
N ARG A 350 6.17 -6.75 -16.95
CA ARG A 350 4.77 -6.35 -17.13
C ARG A 350 3.85 -6.97 -16.07
N ARG A 351 4.25 -8.11 -15.50
CA ARG A 351 3.64 -8.75 -14.31
C ARG A 351 3.50 -7.75 -13.16
N ARG A 352 4.56 -7.01 -12.86
CA ARG A 352 4.63 -6.17 -11.66
C ARG A 352 3.70 -4.95 -11.74
N ILE A 353 3.57 -4.34 -12.93
CA ILE A 353 2.64 -3.22 -13.15
C ILE A 353 1.21 -3.71 -12.89
N LEU A 354 0.79 -4.81 -13.52
CA LEU A 354 -0.56 -5.35 -13.35
C LEU A 354 -0.88 -5.75 -11.90
N GLN A 355 0.09 -6.25 -11.15
CA GLN A 355 -0.09 -6.50 -9.72
C GLN A 355 -0.50 -5.22 -8.97
N SER A 356 0.21 -4.11 -9.22
CA SER A 356 -0.10 -2.80 -8.63
C SER A 356 -1.46 -2.27 -9.10
N GLU A 357 -1.79 -2.44 -10.39
CA GLU A 357 -3.09 -2.05 -10.94
C GLU A 357 -4.26 -2.80 -10.28
N LEU A 358 -4.13 -4.12 -10.12
CA LEU A 358 -5.17 -4.95 -9.50
C LEU A 358 -5.37 -4.59 -8.03
N LYS A 359 -4.29 -4.35 -7.26
CA LYS A 359 -4.41 -3.85 -5.88
C LYS A 359 -5.09 -2.48 -5.84
N SER A 360 -4.76 -1.60 -6.79
CA SER A 360 -5.35 -0.27 -6.87
C SER A 360 -6.86 -0.32 -7.16
N LEU A 361 -7.29 -1.18 -8.08
CA LEU A 361 -8.71 -1.43 -8.35
C LEU A 361 -9.43 -2.03 -7.15
N TYR A 362 -8.80 -3.00 -6.47
CA TYR A 362 -9.35 -3.60 -5.26
C TYR A 362 -9.58 -2.55 -4.17
N VAL A 363 -8.59 -1.68 -3.91
CA VAL A 363 -8.75 -0.58 -2.95
C VAL A 363 -9.90 0.33 -3.36
N ALA A 364 -9.96 0.75 -4.63
CA ALA A 364 -10.99 1.66 -5.13
C ALA A 364 -12.40 1.08 -4.97
N PHE A 365 -12.60 -0.18 -5.37
CA PHE A 365 -13.91 -0.82 -5.33
C PHE A 365 -14.38 -1.07 -3.89
N THR A 366 -13.45 -1.43 -3.00
CA THR A 366 -13.76 -1.66 -1.57
C THR A 366 -14.00 -0.37 -0.78
N ARG A 367 -13.89 0.81 -1.39
CA ARG A 367 -14.35 2.08 -0.79
C ARG A 367 -15.86 2.27 -0.92
N ALA A 368 -16.52 1.57 -1.86
CA ALA A 368 -17.93 1.73 -2.14
C ALA A 368 -18.82 0.84 -1.27
N ARG A 369 -19.99 1.37 -0.88
CA ARG A 369 -21.03 0.66 -0.14
C ARG A 369 -22.22 0.27 -1.03
N GLU A 370 -22.53 1.09 -2.04
CA GLU A 370 -23.72 0.94 -2.88
C GLU A 370 -23.40 0.84 -4.38
N HIS A 371 -22.67 1.80 -4.96
CA HIS A 371 -22.40 1.79 -6.41
C HIS A 371 -20.93 2.02 -6.73
N VAL A 372 -20.47 1.34 -7.78
CA VAL A 372 -19.16 1.55 -8.39
C VAL A 372 -19.37 1.80 -9.88
N TRP A 373 -18.91 2.95 -10.34
CA TRP A 373 -18.87 3.30 -11.75
C TRP A 373 -17.43 3.50 -12.19
N VAL A 374 -17.08 2.95 -13.34
CA VAL A 374 -15.79 3.18 -14.00
C VAL A 374 -16.06 3.98 -15.26
N TRP A 375 -15.57 5.22 -15.29
CA TRP A 375 -15.64 6.09 -16.45
C TRP A 375 -14.25 6.25 -17.05
N ASP A 376 -14.07 5.78 -18.29
CA ASP A 376 -12.76 5.81 -18.94
C ASP A 376 -12.86 6.15 -20.42
N GLU A 377 -12.05 7.12 -20.84
CA GLU A 377 -11.91 7.50 -22.27
C GLU A 377 -11.20 6.41 -23.07
N SER A 378 -10.30 5.65 -22.45
CA SER A 378 -9.56 4.59 -23.13
C SER A 378 -10.37 3.29 -23.18
N GLU A 379 -9.98 2.39 -24.08
CA GLU A 379 -10.46 1.00 -24.09
C GLU A 379 -9.54 0.05 -23.31
N ASN A 380 -8.53 0.57 -22.59
CA ASN A 380 -7.50 -0.25 -21.96
C ASN A 380 -8.05 -1.24 -20.94
N GLY A 381 -9.09 -0.85 -20.19
CA GLY A 381 -9.75 -1.68 -19.18
C GLY A 381 -10.78 -2.67 -19.74
N GLN A 382 -11.03 -2.70 -21.05
CA GLN A 382 -12.11 -3.51 -21.63
C GLN A 382 -11.93 -5.02 -21.37
N GLY A 383 -10.68 -5.49 -21.25
CA GLY A 383 -10.39 -6.89 -20.91
C GLY A 383 -10.82 -7.32 -19.49
N LEU A 384 -11.14 -6.37 -18.60
CA LEU A 384 -11.64 -6.61 -17.25
C LEU A 384 -13.17 -6.49 -17.15
N ALA A 385 -13.81 -5.85 -18.13
CA ALA A 385 -15.25 -5.56 -18.14
C ALA A 385 -16.12 -6.74 -18.63
N VAL A 386 -15.53 -7.87 -19.01
CA VAL A 386 -16.19 -9.05 -19.59
C VAL A 386 -16.55 -10.08 -18.54
#